data_AF-A0A944P898-F1
#
_entry.id   AF-A0A944P898-F1
#
_cell.length_a   1.000
_cell.length_b   1.000
_cell.length_c   1.000
_cell.angle_alpha   90.00
_cell.angle_beta   90.00
_cell.angle_gamma   90.00
#
_symmetry.space_group_name_H-M   'P 1'
#
loop_
_entity.id
_entity.type
_entity.pdbx_description
1 polymer ?
#
loop_
_entity_poly.entity_id
_entity_poly.type
_entity_poly.pdbx_seq_one_letter_code
_entity_poly.pdbx_strand_id
1 'polypeptide(L)'
;MDIDIKTHYVRQGAGGARSAAEAALENLRRSLDSSDTASGGHHGWASAAALKRCATAWEDHMVDLGKQMDTMADNLHTTANAYDTTNAQAKDAFNRLQHGLADFGRN
;
A
#
# COMPACT_ATOMS: atom_id res chain seq x y z
N MET A 1 15.45 2.18 24.63
CA MET A 1 15.37 1.18 23.55
C MET A 1 15.22 1.98 22.27
N ASP A 2 16.25 1.99 21.42
CA ASP A 2 16.23 2.67 20.13
C ASP A 2 15.68 1.69 19.08
N ILE A 3 14.57 2.02 18.44
CA ILE A 3 13.97 1.19 17.40
C ILE A 3 14.42 1.78 16.06
N ASP A 4 15.42 1.18 15.41
CA ASP A 4 15.84 1.62 14.08
C ASP A 4 14.82 1.16 13.02
N ILE A 5 13.80 1.99 12.76
CA ILE A 5 12.88 1.75 11.65
C ILE A 5 13.60 2.10 10.35
N LYS A 6 13.90 1.08 9.54
CA LYS A 6 14.50 1.27 8.23
C LYS A 6 13.45 1.74 7.22
N THR A 7 13.18 3.05 7.22
CA THR A 7 12.16 3.72 6.41
C THR A 7 12.28 3.45 4.91
N HIS A 8 13.48 3.17 4.40
CA HIS A 8 13.70 2.67 3.04
C HIS A 8 12.96 1.35 2.75
N TYR A 9 13.09 0.33 3.61
CA TYR A 9 12.43 -0.96 3.40
C TYR A 9 10.92 -0.87 3.55
N VAL A 10 10.43 0.05 4.39
CA VAL A 10 9.00 0.35 4.52
C VAL A 10 8.44 0.91 3.22
N ARG A 11 9.13 1.88 2.60
CA ARG A 11 8.74 2.43 1.29
C ARG A 11 8.83 1.38 0.17
N GLN A 12 9.87 0.54 0.20
CA GLN A 12 10.03 -0.54 -0.78
C GLN A 12 8.89 -1.58 -0.67
N GLY A 13 8.51 -1.97 0.55
CA GLY A 13 7.40 -2.89 0.80
C GLY A 13 6.06 -2.32 0.34
N ALA A 14 5.81 -1.02 0.58
CA ALA A 14 4.63 -0.32 0.09
C ALA A 14 4.56 -0.33 -1.46
N GLY A 15 5.68 -0.04 -2.13
CA GLY A 15 5.76 -0.11 -3.60
C GLY A 15 5.53 -1.53 -4.13
N GLY A 16 6.11 -2.54 -3.48
CA GLY A 16 5.92 -3.94 -3.85
C GLY A 16 4.47 -4.41 -3.69
N ALA A 17 3.79 -4.00 -2.62
CA ALA A 17 2.37 -4.27 -2.41
C ALA A 17 1.52 -3.65 -3.52
N ARG A 18 1.79 -2.39 -3.89
CA ARG A 18 1.08 -1.71 -4.99
C ARG A 18 1.26 -2.46 -6.33
N SER A 19 2.49 -2.80 -6.69
CA SER A 19 2.75 -3.56 -7.92
C SER A 19 2.10 -4.94 -7.93
N ALA A 20 2.07 -5.64 -6.80
CA ALA A 20 1.37 -6.92 -6.67
C ALA A 20 -0.15 -6.74 -6.83
N ALA A 21 -0.73 -5.68 -6.27
CA ALA A 21 -2.14 -5.35 -6.44
C ALA A 21 -2.50 -5.08 -7.91
N GLU A 22 -1.70 -4.24 -8.58
CA GLU A 22 -1.90 -3.89 -10.00
C GLU A 22 -1.77 -5.13 -10.90
N ALA A 23 -0.73 -5.96 -10.67
CA ALA A 23 -0.54 -7.20 -11.43
C ALA A 23 -1.66 -8.23 -11.17
N ALA A 24 -2.17 -8.31 -9.93
CA ALA A 24 -3.31 -9.16 -9.61
C ALA A 24 -4.56 -8.68 -10.38
N LEU A 25 -4.88 -7.38 -10.32
CA LEU A 25 -6.02 -6.78 -11.03
C LEU A 25 -5.98 -7.06 -12.53
N GLU A 26 -4.81 -6.90 -13.16
CA GLU A 26 -4.63 -7.14 -14.59
C GLU A 26 -4.85 -8.62 -14.96
N ASN A 27 -4.26 -9.55 -14.19
CA ASN A 27 -4.46 -10.98 -14.44
C ASN A 27 -5.92 -11.42 -14.20
N LEU A 28 -6.59 -10.78 -13.24
CA LEU A 28 -7.97 -11.10 -12.89
C LEU A 28 -8.97 -10.59 -13.93
N ARG A 29 -8.74 -9.41 -14.51
CA ARG A 29 -9.54 -8.93 -15.65
C ARG A 29 -9.52 -9.94 -16.80
N ARG A 30 -8.34 -10.48 -17.13
CA ARG A 30 -8.21 -11.48 -18.20
C ARG A 30 -8.78 -12.85 -17.84
N SER A 31 -8.84 -13.22 -16.55
CA SER A 31 -9.37 -14.54 -16.16
C SER A 31 -10.89 -14.64 -16.40
N LEU A 32 -11.59 -13.50 -16.37
CA LEU A 32 -13.03 -13.42 -16.57
C LEU A 32 -13.44 -13.34 -18.06
N ASP A 33 -12.52 -13.08 -18.99
CA ASP A 33 -12.81 -13.01 -20.44
C ASP A 33 -13.56 -14.27 -20.96
N SER A 34 -13.16 -15.44 -20.44
CA SER A 34 -13.81 -16.72 -20.75
C SER A 34 -15.23 -16.82 -20.20
N SER A 35 -15.47 -16.27 -19.01
CA SER A 35 -16.78 -16.26 -18.35
C SER A 35 -17.73 -15.28 -19.02
N ASP A 36 -17.22 -14.13 -19.47
CA ASP A 36 -18.00 -13.14 -20.21
C ASP A 36 -18.41 -13.68 -21.58
N THR A 37 -17.48 -14.34 -22.27
CA THR A 37 -17.75 -15.05 -23.54
C THR A 37 -18.82 -16.14 -23.37
N ALA A 38 -18.71 -16.96 -22.31
CA ALA A 38 -19.68 -18.01 -22.01
C ALA A 38 -21.06 -17.43 -21.64
N SER A 39 -21.11 -16.33 -20.88
CA SER A 39 -22.37 -15.69 -20.51
C SER A 39 -23.07 -15.06 -21.72
N GLY A 40 -22.30 -14.44 -22.62
CA GLY A 40 -22.79 -13.86 -23.86
C GLY A 40 -23.26 -14.90 -24.88
N GLY A 41 -22.64 -16.09 -24.92
CA GLY A 41 -23.04 -17.19 -25.80
C GLY A 41 -24.28 -17.97 -25.32
N HIS A 42 -24.58 -17.93 -24.02
CA HIS A 42 -25.63 -18.76 -23.40
C HIS A 42 -26.62 -17.95 -22.53
N HIS A 43 -26.96 -16.74 -22.97
CA HIS A 43 -27.82 -15.77 -22.26
C HIS A 43 -29.22 -16.28 -21.87
N GLY A 44 -29.68 -17.41 -22.43
CA GLY A 44 -30.93 -18.08 -22.03
C GLY A 44 -30.81 -19.04 -20.84
N TRP A 45 -29.59 -19.28 -20.33
CA TRP A 45 -29.35 -20.28 -19.28
C TRP A 45 -29.18 -19.60 -17.92
N ALA A 46 -29.86 -20.12 -16.89
CA ALA A 46 -29.74 -19.61 -15.52
C ALA A 46 -28.30 -19.60 -15.00
N SER A 47 -27.48 -20.58 -15.43
CA SER A 47 -26.06 -20.70 -15.09
C SER A 47 -25.23 -19.54 -15.65
N ALA A 48 -25.53 -19.03 -16.84
CA ALA A 48 -24.85 -17.88 -17.42
C ALA A 48 -25.11 -16.60 -16.61
N ALA A 49 -26.34 -16.39 -16.17
CA ALA A 49 -26.68 -15.26 -15.30
C ALA A 49 -26.04 -15.38 -13.90
N ALA A 50 -25.93 -16.60 -13.36
CA ALA A 50 -25.23 -16.85 -12.10
C ALA A 50 -23.71 -16.59 -12.23
N LEU A 51 -23.10 -17.04 -13.33
CA LEU A 51 -21.69 -16.80 -13.63
C LEU A 51 -21.39 -15.30 -13.74
N LYS A 52 -22.22 -14.56 -14.47
CA LYS A 52 -22.07 -13.09 -14.60
C LYS A 52 -22.13 -12.39 -13.24
N ARG A 53 -23.09 -12.74 -12.38
CA ARG A 53 -23.18 -12.17 -11.02
C ARG A 53 -21.95 -12.49 -10.16
N CYS A 54 -21.44 -13.72 -10.25
CA CYS A 54 -20.23 -14.12 -9.54
C CYS A 54 -19.02 -13.32 -10.03
N ALA A 55 -18.86 -13.17 -11.34
CA ALA A 55 -17.79 -12.38 -11.95
C ALA A 55 -17.83 -10.92 -11.50
N THR A 56 -19.01 -10.29 -11.48
CA THR A 56 -19.17 -8.90 -11.01
C THR A 56 -18.86 -8.76 -9.52
N ALA A 57 -19.40 -9.62 -8.66
CA ALA A 57 -19.14 -9.55 -7.22
C ALA A 57 -17.65 -9.78 -6.90
N TRP A 58 -16.99 -10.65 -7.67
CA TRP A 58 -15.56 -10.87 -7.58
C TRP A 58 -14.76 -9.63 -8.02
N GLU A 59 -15.13 -8.99 -9.14
CA GLU A 59 -14.51 -7.75 -9.60
C GLU A 59 -14.62 -6.63 -8.54
N ASP A 60 -15.80 -6.45 -7.96
CA ASP A 60 -16.03 -5.47 -6.88
C ASP A 60 -15.11 -5.72 -5.67
N HIS A 61 -14.98 -6.98 -5.24
CA HIS A 61 -14.08 -7.35 -4.14
C HIS A 61 -12.61 -7.07 -4.45
N MET A 62 -12.18 -7.32 -5.68
CA MET A 62 -10.79 -7.09 -6.08
C MET A 62 -10.47 -5.61 -6.21
N VAL A 63 -11.41 -4.78 -6.68
CA VAL A 63 -11.29 -3.32 -6.66
C VAL A 63 -11.16 -2.81 -5.22
N ASP A 64 -11.97 -3.34 -4.31
CA ASP A 64 -11.90 -2.96 -2.90
C ASP A 64 -10.55 -3.35 -2.26
N LEU A 65 -10.07 -4.58 -2.53
CA LEU A 65 -8.75 -5.01 -2.10
C LEU A 65 -7.63 -4.08 -2.62
N GLY A 66 -7.71 -3.67 -3.88
CA GLY A 66 -6.76 -2.71 -4.46
C GLY A 66 -6.75 -1.37 -3.71
N LYS A 67 -7.92 -0.83 -3.38
CA LYS A 67 -8.04 0.40 -2.57
C LYS A 67 -7.48 0.25 -1.16
N GLN A 68 -7.72 -0.89 -0.52
CA GLN A 68 -7.16 -1.18 0.80
C GLN A 68 -5.63 -1.26 0.77
N MET A 69 -5.06 -1.87 -0.28
CA MET A 69 -3.62 -1.96 -0.47
C MET A 69 -2.98 -0.58 -0.72
N ASP A 70 -3.64 0.29 -1.50
CA ASP A 70 -3.19 1.67 -1.73
C ASP A 70 -3.20 2.48 -0.42
N THR A 71 -4.29 2.37 0.34
CA THR A 71 -4.41 3.00 1.68
C THR A 71 -3.31 2.51 2.62
N MET A 72 -2.99 1.21 2.61
CA MET A 72 -1.90 0.66 3.41
C MET A 72 -0.54 1.20 2.96
N ALA A 73 -0.30 1.30 1.65
CA ALA A 73 0.93 1.87 1.11
C ALA A 73 1.11 3.33 1.54
N ASP A 74 0.05 4.14 1.50
CA ASP A 74 0.06 5.54 1.94
C ASP A 74 0.34 5.67 3.44
N ASN A 75 -0.27 4.80 4.26
CA ASN A 75 -0.03 4.76 5.69
C ASN A 75 1.44 4.40 6.01
N LEU A 76 2.01 3.43 5.29
CA LEU A 76 3.43 3.06 5.43
C LEU A 76 4.33 4.22 5.01
N HIS A 77 4.02 4.90 3.92
CA HIS A 77 4.79 6.05 3.43
C HIS A 77 4.73 7.23 4.42
N THR A 78 3.54 7.53 4.93
CA THR A 78 3.31 8.58 5.94
C THR A 78 4.06 8.27 7.22
N THR A 79 4.00 7.02 7.69
CA THR A 79 4.71 6.59 8.90
C THR A 79 6.23 6.71 8.73
N ALA A 80 6.76 6.29 7.57
CA ALA A 80 8.18 6.43 7.25
C ALA A 80 8.62 7.91 7.25
N ASN A 81 7.83 8.79 6.65
CA ASN A 81 8.11 10.23 6.62
C ASN A 81 8.06 10.86 8.03
N ALA A 82 7.09 10.46 8.85
CA ALA A 82 6.98 10.91 10.24
C ALA A 82 8.20 10.46 11.07
N TYR A 83 8.68 9.24 10.85
CA TYR A 83 9.85 8.71 11.53
C TYR A 83 11.13 9.46 11.16
N ASP A 84 11.38 9.65 9.86
CA ASP A 84 12.54 10.41 9.37
C ASP A 84 12.52 11.85 9.92
N THR A 85 11.34 12.49 9.92
CA THR A 85 11.14 13.85 10.47
C THR A 85 11.45 13.91 11.97
N THR A 86 10.92 12.97 12.74
CA THR A 86 11.12 12.93 14.20
C THR A 86 12.59 12.70 14.54
N ASN A 87 13.27 11.82 13.80
CA ASN A 87 14.69 11.56 13.99
C ASN A 87 15.55 12.79 13.65
N ALA A 88 15.22 13.52 12.58
CA ALA A 88 15.90 14.77 12.24
C ALA A 88 15.73 15.84 13.33
N GLN A 89 14.51 16.00 13.85
CA GLN A 89 14.22 16.94 14.94
C GLN A 89 14.95 16.58 16.23
N ALA A 90 15.00 15.28 16.58
CA ALA A 90 15.73 14.81 17.76
C ALA A 90 17.24 15.08 17.64
N LYS A 91 17.83 14.82 16.47
CA LYS A 91 19.25 15.11 16.19
C LYS A 91 19.55 16.61 16.29
N ASP A 92 18.70 17.45 15.71
CA ASP A 92 18.85 18.90 15.77
C ASP A 92 18.75 19.42 17.23
N ALA A 93 17.76 18.95 18.00
CA ALA A 93 17.63 19.29 19.41
C ALA A 93 18.86 18.86 20.23
N PHE A 94 19.37 17.65 19.99
CA PHE A 94 20.57 17.16 20.67
C PHE A 94 21.81 17.99 20.32
N ASN A 95 22.00 18.34 19.05
CA ASN A 95 23.09 19.19 18.60
C ASN A 95 23.04 20.57 19.26
N ARG A 96 21.85 21.17 19.36
CA ARG A 96 21.65 22.46 20.04
C ARG A 96 22.00 22.39 21.53
N LEU A 97 21.57 21.34 22.22
CA LEU A 97 21.92 21.12 23.63
C LEU A 97 23.43 20.96 23.82
N GLN A 98 24.08 20.19 22.95
CA GLN A 98 25.53 20.00 23.00
C GLN A 98 26.30 21.31 22.77
N HIS A 99 25.87 22.12 21.79
CA HIS A 99 26.47 23.43 21.55
C HIS A 99 26.29 24.36 22.75
N GLY A 100 25.08 24.45 23.31
CA GLY A 100 24.83 25.25 24.51
C GLY A 100 25.69 24.84 25.69
N LEU A 101 25.82 23.53 25.96
CA LEU A 101 26.70 23.01 27.01
C LEU A 101 28.18 23.33 26.78
N ALA A 102 28.65 23.25 25.53
CA ALA A 102 30.02 23.60 25.17
C ALA A 102 30.31 25.10 25.35
N ASP A 103 29.34 25.96 25.04
CA ASP A 103 29.45 27.40 25.23
C ASP A 103 29.44 27.77 26.73
N PHE A 104 28.65 27.07 27.56
CA PHE A 104 28.68 27.26 29.01
C PHE A 104 30.03 26.89 29.64
N GLY A 105 30.68 25.81 29.18
CA GLY A 105 31.96 25.36 29.72
C GLY A 105 33.19 26.16 29.28
N ARG A 106 33.03 27.14 28.37
CA ARG A 106 34.10 28.03 27.88
C ARG A 106 34.16 29.38 28.59
N ASN A 107 33.19 29.70 29.45
CA ASN A 107 33.20 30.86 30.36
C ASN A 107 33.74 30.47 31.73
#